data_AF-A0A7R9MQU2-F1
#
_entry.id   AF-A0A7R9MQU2-F1
#
_cell.length_a   1.000
_cell.length_b   1.000
_cell.length_c   1.000
_cell.angle_alpha   90.00
_cell.angle_beta   90.00
_cell.angle_gamma   90.00
#
_symmetry.space_group_name_H-M   'P 1'
#
loop_
_entity.id
_entity.type
_entity.pdbx_description
1 polymer ?
#
loop_
_entity_poly.entity_id
_entity_poly.type
_entity_poly.pdbx_seq_one_letter_code
_entity_poly.pdbx_strand_id
1 'polypeptide(L)' 'MDQIITDRMSLFLRPEISDFVIIVGDQRLNVHKSVLMSSSEYFSALFNSEMIETKNREITLKETLIKPFVIVLRLAYELP' A
#
# COMPACT_ATOMS: atom_id res chain seq x y z
N MET A 1 -15.82 -24.96 3.17
CA MET A 1 -15.78 -23.48 3.17
C MET A 1 -14.32 -23.11 3.01
N ASP A 2 -13.80 -22.97 1.79
CA ASP A 2 -12.42 -22.48 1.58
C ASP A 2 -12.26 -22.07 0.11
N GLN A 3 -12.88 -20.96 -0.27
CA GLN A 3 -12.71 -20.39 -1.60
C GLN A 3 -12.56 -18.87 -1.51
N ILE A 4 -11.73 -18.42 -0.57
CA ILE A 4 -11.34 -17.02 -0.43
C ILE A 4 -9.80 -16.92 -0.49
N ILE A 5 -9.19 -17.55 -1.49
CA ILE A 5 -7.87 -17.09 -1.93
C ILE A 5 -8.16 -16.08 -3.04
N THR A 6 -8.49 -14.86 -2.63
CA THR A 6 -8.50 -13.73 -3.56
C THR A 6 -7.06 -13.52 -4.00
N ASP A 7 -6.81 -13.61 -5.30
CA ASP A 7 -5.51 -13.25 -5.87
C ASP A 7 -5.16 -11.82 -5.45
N ARG A 8 -4.14 -11.65 -4.60
CA ARG A 8 -3.70 -10.33 -4.10
C ARG A 8 -3.37 -9.41 -5.26
N MET A 9 -2.87 -9.94 -6.38
CA MET A 9 -2.56 -9.13 -7.55
C MET A 9 -3.79 -8.49 -8.19
N SER A 10 -4.97 -9.10 -8.06
CA SER A 10 -6.23 -8.48 -8.49
C SER A 10 -6.60 -7.21 -7.70
N LEU A 11 -5.96 -6.98 -6.55
CA LEU A 11 -6.12 -5.80 -5.71
C LEU A 11 -5.11 -4.70 -6.04
N PHE A 12 -4.10 -4.97 -6.87
CA PHE A 12 -3.00 -4.03 -7.11
C PHE A 12 -3.51 -2.71 -7.70
N LEU A 13 -3.25 -1.60 -6.98
CA LEU A 13 -3.68 -0.24 -7.33
C LEU A 13 -5.19 -0.03 -7.50
N ARG A 14 -6.02 -0.95 -6.99
CA ARG A 14 -7.47 -0.93 -7.18
C ARG A 14 -8.15 0.07 -6.24
N PRO A 15 -8.72 1.19 -6.76
CA PRO A 15 -9.21 2.27 -5.90
C PRO A 15 -10.49 1.91 -5.15
N GLU A 16 -11.38 1.10 -5.74
CA GLU A 16 -12.73 0.85 -5.19
C GLU A 16 -12.74 0.21 -3.80
N ILE A 17 -11.66 -0.49 -3.46
CA ILE A 17 -11.51 -1.24 -2.22
C ILE A 17 -10.25 -0.84 -1.44
N SER A 18 -9.50 0.14 -1.95
CA SER A 18 -8.33 0.67 -1.27
C SER A 18 -8.72 1.42 0.00
N ASP A 19 -7.86 1.35 1.02
CA ASP A 19 -8.09 2.03 2.28
C ASP A 19 -7.07 3.13 2.59
N PHE A 20 -6.08 3.30 1.72
CA PHE A 20 -5.00 4.27 1.88
C PHE A 20 -4.42 4.75 0.53
N VAL A 21 -3.86 5.95 0.50
CA VAL A 21 -3.19 6.53 -0.67
C VAL A 21 -1.74 6.86 -0.34
N ILE A 22 -0.82 6.44 -1.21
CA ILE A 22 0.58 6.87 -1.17
C ILE A 22 0.84 7.78 -2.35
N ILE A 23 1.28 9.01 -2.09
CA ILE A 23 1.68 9.98 -3.10
C ILE A 23 3.19 9.89 -3.29
N VAL A 24 3.63 9.68 -4.53
CA VAL A 24 5.05 9.67 -4.90
C VAL A 24 5.24 10.59 -6.10
N GLY A 25 5.91 11.71 -5.89
CA GLY A 25 5.95 12.79 -6.87
C GLY A 25 4.55 13.36 -7.10
N ASP A 26 4.06 13.29 -8.34
CA ASP A 26 2.72 13.72 -8.75
C ASP A 26 1.71 12.54 -8.85
N GLN A 27 2.15 11.31 -8.57
CA GLN A 27 1.34 10.11 -8.72
C GLN A 27 0.65 9.73 -7.40
N ARG A 28 -0.65 9.42 -7.48
CA ARG A 28 -1.45 8.90 -6.37
C ARG A 28 -1.64 7.40 -6.53
N LEU A 29 -1.15 6.63 -5.56
CA LEU A 29 -1.18 5.17 -5.58
C LEU A 29 -2.16 4.66 -4.53
N ASN A 30 -3.27 4.08 -4.98
CA ASN A 30 -4.26 3.44 -4.10
C ASN A 30 -3.71 2.12 -3.58
N VAL A 31 -3.66 1.95 -2.27
CA VAL A 31 -3.08 0.76 -1.63
C VAL A 31 -3.96 0.25 -0.50
N HIS A 32 -3.64 -0.96 -0.05
CA HIS A 32 -4.33 -1.67 1.02
C HIS A 32 -3.37 -1.81 2.19
N LYS A 33 -3.73 -1.25 3.35
CA LYS A 33 -2.89 -1.29 4.55
C LYS A 33 -2.53 -2.72 4.92
N SER A 34 -3.51 -3.61 4.99
CA SER A 34 -3.31 -5.01 5.37
C SER A 34 -2.24 -5.73 4.54
N VAL A 35 -2.27 -5.55 3.22
CA VAL A 35 -1.28 -6.10 2.27
C VAL A 35 0.12 -5.58 2.57
N LEU A 36 0.25 -4.26 2.74
CA LEU A 36 1.55 -3.64 2.97
C LEU A 36 2.11 -3.96 4.37
N MET A 37 1.28 -3.96 5.40
CA MET A 37 1.67 -4.33 6.77
C MET A 37 2.15 -5.78 6.85
N SER A 38 1.52 -6.69 6.11
CA SER A 38 1.94 -8.10 6.08
C SER A 38 3.30 -8.27 5.37
N SER A 39 3.58 -7.42 4.38
CA SER A 39 4.80 -7.50 3.56
C SER A 39 5.99 -6.70 4.09
N SER A 40 5.78 -5.78 5.05
CA SER A 40 6.79 -4.79 5.44
C SER A 40 6.59 -4.27 6.86
N GLU A 41 7.61 -4.47 7.71
CA GLU A 41 7.65 -3.91 9.06
C GLU A 41 7.60 -2.37 9.06
N TYR A 42 8.18 -1.72 8.04
CA TYR A 42 8.10 -0.27 7.87
C TYR A 42 6.63 0.18 7.74
N PHE A 43 5.86 -0.45 6.86
CA PHE A 43 4.45 -0.10 6.67
C PHE A 43 3.59 -0.52 7.88
N SER A 44 3.94 -1.62 8.55
CA SER A 44 3.31 -2.00 9.83
C SER A 44 3.49 -0.91 10.89
N ALA A 45 4.73 -0.46 11.11
CA ALA A 45 5.01 0.63 12.05
C ALA A 45 4.35 1.94 11.62
N LEU A 46 4.38 2.26 10.33
CA LEU A 46 3.78 3.46 9.78
C LEU A 46 2.28 3.49 10.07
N PHE A 47 1.51 2.46 9.67
CA PHE A 47 0.05 2.49 9.80
C PHE A 47 -0.46 2.32 11.23
N ASN A 48 0.36 1.76 12.13
CA ASN A 48 0.07 1.73 13.56
C ASN A 48 0.49 3.01 14.29
N SER A 49 1.12 3.98 13.60
CA SER A 49 1.47 5.27 14.20
C SER A 49 0.26 6.20 14.30
N GLU A 50 0.27 7.07 15.31
CA GLU A 50 -0.79 8.08 15.54
C GLU A 50 -0.61 9.37 14.74
N MET A 51 0.21 9.33 13.67
CA MET A 51 0.53 10.50 12.84
C MET A 51 -0.70 11.03 12.08
N ILE A 52 -0.67 12.30 11.66
CA ILE A 52 -1.83 12.92 11.01
C ILE A 52 -2.04 12.39 9.59
N GLU A 53 -0.95 12.03 8.92
CA GLU A 53 -0.92 11.41 7.59
C GLU A 53 -1.69 10.07 7.61
N THR A 54 -1.48 9.26 8.64
CA THR A 54 -2.20 7.98 8.77
C THR A 54 -3.69 8.16 9.05
N LYS A 55 -4.07 9.22 9.79
CA LYS A 55 -5.47 9.60 10.03
C LYS A 55 -6.18 10.11 8.77
N ASN A 56 -5.47 10.89 7.96
CA ASN A 56 -5.99 11.41 6.68
C ASN A 56 -6.02 10.35 5.56
N ARG A 57 -5.62 9.11 5.86
CA ARG A 57 -5.57 7.99 4.91
C ARG A 57 -4.67 8.25 3.70
N GLU A 58 -3.68 9.13 3.87
CA GLU A 58 -2.80 9.56 2.80
C GLU A 58 -1.41 9.96 3.32
N ILE A 59 -0.36 9.54 2.63
CA ILE A 59 1.01 9.99 2.90
C ILE A 59 1.70 10.42 1.61
N THR A 60 2.59 11.40 1.71
CA THR A 60 3.48 11.80 0.61
C THR A 60 4.91 11.38 0.88
N LEU A 61 5.49 10.58 -0.01
CA LEU A 61 6.89 10.17 0.03
C LEU A 61 7.72 11.08 -0.88
N LYS A 62 8.30 12.14 -0.30
CA LYS A 62 9.00 13.21 -1.04
C LYS A 62 10.32 12.77 -1.67
N GLU A 63 11.01 11.80 -1.06
CA GLU A 63 12.34 11.34 -1.49
C GLU A 63 12.29 9.96 -2.13
N THR A 64 11.17 9.62 -2.77
CA THR A 64 10.95 8.31 -3.38
C THR A 64 10.78 8.44 -4.88
N LEU A 65 11.48 7.60 -5.63
CA LEU A 65 11.32 7.50 -7.07
C LEU A 65 10.13 6.60 -7.40
N ILE A 66 9.22 7.10 -8.23
CA ILE A 66 7.99 6.38 -8.57
C ILE A 66 8.25 5.00 -9.18
N LYS A 67 9.16 4.89 -10.15
CA LYS A 67 9.39 3.63 -10.87
C LYS A 67 9.90 2.51 -9.95
N PRO A 68 10.97 2.69 -9.15
CA PRO A 68 11.38 1.69 -8.16
C PRO A 68 10.29 1.39 -7.13
N PHE A 69 9.55 2.41 -6.68
CA PHE A 69 8.52 2.22 -5.66
C PHE A 69 7.35 1.36 -6.15
N VAL A 70 6.90 1.55 -7.40
CA VAL A 70 5.87 0.70 -8.01
C VAL A 70 6.32 -0.77 -8.10
N ILE A 71 7.62 -1.03 -8.30
CA ILE A 71 8.16 -2.40 -8.28
C ILE A 71 8.08 -2.99 -6.87
N VAL A 72 8.46 -2.22 -5.84
CA VAL A 72 8.32 -2.64 -4.43
C VAL A 72 6.87 -2.92 -4.07
N LEU A 73 5.94 -2.04 -4.49
CA LEU A 73 4.52 -2.27 -4.29
C LEU A 73 4.04 -3.53 -5.00
N ARG A 74 4.42 -3.76 -6.26
CA ARG A 74 4.05 -4.99 -6.97
C ARG A 74 4.52 -6.22 -6.20
N LEU A 75 5.78 -6.23 -5.73
CA LEU A 75 6.32 -7.33 -4.93
C LEU A 75 5.50 -7.60 -3.67
N ALA A 76 5.04 -6.55 -2.98
CA ALA A 76 4.19 -6.66 -1.80
C ALA A 76 2.80 -7.29 -2.08
N TYR A 77 2.32 -7.23 -3.33
CA TYR A 77 1.06 -7.84 -3.75
C TYR A 77 1.26 -9.22 -4.41
N GLU A 78 2.45 -9.53 -4.91
CA GLU A 78 2.79 -10.84 -5.49
C GLU A 78 3.19 -11.87 -4.42
N LEU A 79 3.76 -11.44 -3.29
CA LEU A 79 4.22 -12.34 -2.23
C LEU A 79 3.11 -12.67 -1.21
N PRO A 80 3.04 -13.93 -0.73
CA PRO A 80 2.07 -14.39 0.26
C PRO A 80 2.25 -13.73 1.63
#